data_AF-A0AAE2EJ25-F1
#
_entry.id   AF-A0AAE2EJ25-F1
#
_cell.length_a   1.000
_cell.length_b   1.000
_cell.length_c   1.000
_cell.angle_alpha   90.00
_cell.angle_beta   90.00
_cell.angle_gamma   90.00
#
_symmetry.space_group_name_H-M   'P 1'
#
loop_
_entity.id
_entity.type
_entity.pdbx_description
1 polymer ?
#
loop_
_entity_poly.entity_id
_entity_poly.type
_entity_poly.pdbx_seq_one_letter_code
_entity_poly.pdbx_strand_id
1 'polypeptide(L)'
;MFLIKPQFESQPQNIKNGRINSKLDHKQAISKVISYANNNSFDVINLDYSPILGNKKQNIEYLAYIIKKENNYKIWKEEQINQLVNIAWKELKK
;
A
#
# COMPACT_ATOMS: atom_id res chain seq x y z
N MET A 1 -5.34 -7.39 -10.29
CA MET A 1 -5.39 -6.81 -8.92
C MET A 1 -4.21 -7.35 -8.13
N PHE A 2 -3.52 -6.50 -7.38
CA PHE A 2 -2.33 -6.82 -6.59
C PHE A 2 -2.57 -6.51 -5.11
N LEU A 3 -1.94 -7.28 -4.22
CA LEU A 3 -2.00 -7.10 -2.78
C LEU A 3 -0.66 -6.55 -2.28
N ILE A 4 -0.65 -5.31 -1.82
CA ILE A 4 0.50 -4.64 -1.24
C ILE A 4 0.58 -5.02 0.24
N LYS A 5 1.70 -5.62 0.61
CA LYS A 5 1.99 -6.08 1.97
C LYS A 5 3.15 -5.27 2.52
N PRO A 6 2.91 -4.21 3.33
CA PRO A 6 3.97 -3.30 3.75
C PRO A 6 5.16 -4.00 4.42
N GLN A 7 4.93 -5.09 5.16
CA GLN A 7 5.99 -5.88 5.80
C GLN A 7 6.98 -6.55 4.82
N PHE A 8 6.65 -6.65 3.53
CA PHE A 8 7.57 -7.15 2.51
C PHE A 8 8.14 -6.03 1.63
N GLU A 9 7.51 -4.85 1.65
CA GLU A 9 7.93 -3.72 0.83
C GLU A 9 8.81 -2.71 1.57
N SER A 10 8.81 -2.75 2.91
CA SER A 10 9.59 -1.89 3.78
C SER A 10 10.96 -2.48 4.12
N GLN A 11 11.84 -1.62 4.65
CA GLN A 11 13.18 -2.03 5.05
C GLN A 11 13.16 -2.93 6.30
N PRO A 12 14.13 -3.87 6.46
CA PRO A 12 14.18 -4.76 7.61
C PRO A 12 14.13 -4.06 8.97
N GLN A 13 14.77 -2.89 9.09
CA GLN A 13 14.81 -2.09 10.31
C GLN A 13 13.43 -1.53 10.74
N ASN A 14 12.49 -1.42 9.80
CA ASN A 14 11.14 -0.91 10.06
C ASN A 14 10.17 -2.04 10.50
N ILE A 15 10.64 -3.30 10.51
CA ILE A 15 9.83 -4.48 10.80
C ILE A 15 10.21 -5.02 12.18
N LYS A 16 9.24 -5.13 13.09
CA LYS A 16 9.42 -5.71 14.42
C LYS A 16 8.62 -7.00 14.55
N ASN A 17 9.29 -8.13 14.74
CA ASN A 17 8.68 -9.47 14.84
C ASN A 17 7.75 -9.85 13.67
N GLY A 18 8.09 -9.39 12.46
CA GLY A 18 7.28 -9.57 11.24
C GLY A 18 6.06 -8.66 11.14
N ARG A 19 5.95 -7.66 12.04
CA ARG A 19 4.88 -6.65 12.06
C ARG A 19 5.42 -5.29 11.70
N ILE A 20 4.62 -4.53 10.96
CA ILE A 20 4.91 -3.15 10.61
C ILE A 20 3.89 -2.21 11.24
N ASN A 21 4.36 -1.36 12.16
CA ASN A 21 3.50 -0.58 13.05
C ASN A 21 3.76 0.93 12.96
N SER A 22 3.91 1.44 11.74
CA SER A 22 4.08 2.86 11.47
C SER A 22 3.24 3.25 10.27
N LYS A 23 2.40 4.28 10.39
CA LYS A 23 1.67 4.81 9.23
C LYS A 23 2.63 5.29 8.13
N LEU A 24 3.78 5.86 8.52
CA LEU A 24 4.78 6.34 7.58
C LEU A 24 5.30 5.20 6.70
N ASP A 25 5.61 4.04 7.29
CA ASP A 25 6.13 2.90 6.54
C ASP A 25 5.10 2.33 5.56
N HIS A 26 3.82 2.34 5.95
CA HIS A 26 2.72 1.92 5.08
C HIS A 26 2.60 2.85 3.86
N LYS A 27 2.68 4.17 4.08
CA LYS A 27 2.68 5.15 2.99
C LYS A 27 3.87 4.96 2.05
N GLN A 28 5.07 4.77 2.61
CA GLN A 28 6.28 4.53 1.81
C GLN A 28 6.17 3.25 0.99
N ALA A 29 5.63 2.16 1.57
CA ALA A 29 5.39 0.91 0.85
C ALA A 29 4.44 1.11 -0.34
N ILE A 30 3.30 1.79 -0.13
CA ILE A 30 2.34 2.11 -1.19
C ILE A 30 3.01 2.94 -2.29
N SER A 31 3.68 4.05 -1.93
CA SER A 31 4.35 4.92 -2.90
C SER A 31 5.42 4.18 -3.70
N LYS A 32 6.22 3.33 -3.04
CA LYS A 32 7.24 2.50 -3.69
C LYS A 32 6.62 1.58 -4.74
N VAL A 33 5.50 0.91 -4.41
CA VAL A 33 4.81 0.03 -5.36
C VAL A 33 4.21 0.82 -6.53
N ILE A 34 3.60 1.98 -6.28
CA ILE A 34 3.07 2.84 -7.35
C ILE A 34 4.20 3.27 -8.29
N SER A 35 5.32 3.77 -7.75
CA SER A 35 6.48 4.17 -8.54
C SER A 35 7.05 3.00 -9.33
N TYR A 36 7.15 1.82 -8.71
CA TYR A 36 7.62 0.61 -9.39
C TYR A 36 6.70 0.21 -10.54
N ALA A 37 5.38 0.19 -10.34
CA ALA A 37 4.41 -0.11 -11.40
C ALA A 37 4.55 0.88 -12.57
N ASN A 38 4.56 2.18 -12.24
CA ASN A 38 4.68 3.27 -13.23
C ASN A 38 5.95 3.16 -14.09
N ASN A 39 7.06 2.69 -13.50
CA ASN A 39 8.34 2.48 -14.17
C ASN A 39 8.38 1.20 -15.03
N ASN A 40 7.45 0.26 -14.81
CA ASN A 40 7.41 -1.03 -15.50
C ASN A 40 6.21 -1.16 -16.46
N SER A 41 5.77 -0.04 -17.06
CA SER A 41 4.66 -0.02 -18.03
C SER A 41 3.31 -0.49 -17.47
N PHE A 42 3.06 -0.25 -16.18
CA PHE A 42 1.75 -0.40 -15.54
C PHE A 42 1.32 0.90 -14.89
N ASP A 43 0.02 1.15 -14.80
CA ASP A 43 -0.54 2.26 -14.03
C ASP A 43 -1.46 1.73 -12.93
N VAL A 44 -1.41 2.37 -11.76
CA VAL A 44 -2.29 2.05 -10.62
C VAL A 44 -3.56 2.88 -10.69
N ILE A 45 -4.66 2.27 -11.14
CA ILE A 45 -5.93 2.95 -11.38
C ILE A 45 -6.75 3.10 -10.11
N ASN A 46 -6.67 2.13 -9.20
CA ASN A 46 -7.35 2.20 -7.91
C ASN A 46 -6.50 1.66 -6.77
N LEU A 47 -6.71 2.22 -5.57
CA LEU A 47 -6.09 1.78 -4.32
C LEU A 47 -7.15 1.74 -3.23
N ASP A 48 -7.11 0.68 -2.44
CA ASP A 48 -7.94 0.53 -1.26
C ASP A 48 -7.19 -0.27 -0.18
N TYR A 49 -7.73 -0.40 1.02
CA TYR A 49 -7.22 -1.34 2.03
C TYR A 49 -7.93 -2.68 1.94
N SER A 50 -7.22 -3.74 2.31
CA SER A 50 -7.85 -5.04 2.55
C SER A 50 -8.80 -4.92 3.75
N PRO A 51 -10.06 -5.40 3.65
CA PRO A 51 -11.01 -5.36 4.76
C PRO A 51 -10.59 -6.28 5.93
N ILE A 52 -9.63 -7.18 5.71
CA ILE A 52 -9.08 -8.07 6.72
C ILE A 52 -7.60 -7.80 6.95
N LEU A 53 -7.15 -8.01 8.19
CA LEU A 53 -5.73 -7.98 8.56
C LEU A 53 -5.04 -9.28 8.12
N GLY A 54 -3.76 -9.20 7.78
CA GLY A 54 -2.97 -10.38 7.40
C GLY A 54 -2.90 -11.43 8.52
N ASN A 55 -3.29 -12.68 8.22
CA ASN A 55 -3.57 -13.74 9.21
C ASN A 55 -2.56 -13.89 10.36
N LYS A 56 -1.26 -14.01 10.06
CA LYS A 56 -0.26 -14.40 11.09
C LYS A 56 0.19 -13.26 12.00
N LYS A 57 0.27 -12.03 11.47
CA LYS A 57 0.91 -10.88 12.15
C LYS A 57 0.03 -9.63 12.22
N GLN A 58 -1.21 -9.74 11.75
CA GLN A 58 -2.22 -8.68 11.78
C GLN A 58 -1.72 -7.37 11.17
N ASN A 59 -1.01 -7.46 10.04
CA ASN A 59 -0.60 -6.30 9.27
C ASN A 59 -1.80 -5.77 8.47
N ILE A 60 -1.94 -4.45 8.39
CA ILE A 60 -2.83 -3.82 7.42
C ILE A 60 -2.19 -4.01 6.04
N GLU A 61 -2.98 -4.48 5.08
CA GLU A 61 -2.57 -4.74 3.70
C GLU A 61 -3.45 -3.91 2.75
N TYR A 62 -2.98 -3.65 1.53
CA TYR A 62 -3.66 -2.76 0.57
C TYR A 62 -3.89 -3.44 -0.77
N LEU A 63 -4.99 -3.09 -1.42
CA LEU A 63 -5.36 -3.60 -2.74
C LEU A 63 -5.03 -2.54 -3.79
N ALA A 64 -4.35 -2.96 -4.85
CA ALA A 64 -4.04 -2.14 -6.01
C ALA A 64 -4.68 -2.74 -7.26
N TYR A 65 -5.50 -1.95 -7.95
CA TYR A 65 -5.94 -2.29 -9.30
C TYR A 65 -4.98 -1.65 -10.30
N ILE A 66 -4.28 -2.51 -11.06
CA ILE A 66 -3.28 -2.08 -12.04
C ILE A 66 -3.70 -2.51 -13.44
N ILE A 67 -3.35 -1.70 -14.44
CA ILE A 67 -3.54 -2.01 -15.85
C ILE A 67 -2.23 -1.78 -16.61
N LYS A 68 -2.08 -2.40 -17.78
CA LYS A 68 -0.97 -2.08 -18.68
C LYS A 68 -1.12 -0.63 -19.14
N LYS A 69 0.00 0.06 -19.20
CA LYS A 69 0.12 1.45 -19.57
C LYS A 69 -0.14 1.63 -21.06
N GLU A 70 -1.27 2.23 -21.40
CA GLU A 70 -1.64 2.50 -22.79
C GLU A 70 -1.64 4.00 -23.07
N ASN A 71 -2.34 4.82 -22.28
CA ASN A 71 -2.38 6.29 -22.47
C ASN A 71 -2.75 7.10 -21.20
N ASN A 72 -3.13 6.48 -20.09
CA ASN A 72 -3.69 7.17 -18.91
C ASN A 72 -2.82 6.99 -17.67
N TYR A 73 -2.24 8.10 -17.20
CA TYR A 73 -1.39 8.15 -16.03
C TYR A 73 -2.21 8.67 -14.84
N LYS A 74 -2.71 7.78 -13.98
CA LYS A 74 -3.26 8.24 -12.70
C LYS A 74 -2.10 8.62 -11.78
N ILE A 75 -2.03 9.90 -11.44
CA ILE A 75 -1.08 10.40 -10.45
C ILE A 75 -1.75 10.36 -9.08
N TRP A 76 -1.19 9.57 -8.17
CA TRP A 76 -1.61 9.52 -6.77
C TRP A 76 -0.93 10.64 -5.99
N LYS A 77 -1.73 11.55 -5.44
CA LYS A 77 -1.25 12.60 -4.54
C LYS A 77 -0.96 12.00 -3.17
N GLU A 78 0.02 12.58 -2.46
CA GLU A 78 0.36 12.14 -1.11
C GLU A 78 -0.85 12.21 -0.17
N GLU A 79 -1.70 13.22 -0.30
CA GLU A 79 -2.92 13.37 0.50
C GLU A 79 -3.88 12.19 0.34
N GLN A 80 -4.04 11.64 -0.87
CA GLN A 80 -4.91 10.49 -1.12
C GLN A 80 -4.37 9.24 -0.43
N ILE A 81 -3.05 9.04 -0.49
CA ILE A 81 -2.38 7.92 0.20
C ILE A 81 -2.48 8.11 1.73
N ASN A 82 -2.28 9.34 2.22
CA ASN A 82 -2.43 9.69 3.63
C ASN A 82 -3.85 9.37 4.13
N GLN A 83 -4.88 9.80 3.40
CA GLN A 83 -6.29 9.54 3.73
C GLN A 83 -6.59 8.04 3.76
N LEU A 84 -6.20 7.31 2.71
CA LEU A 84 -6.37 5.86 2.64
C LEU A 84 -5.75 5.14 3.85
N VAL A 85 -4.49 5.44 4.17
CA VAL A 85 -3.80 4.85 5.31
C VAL A 85 -4.49 5.22 6.63
N ASN A 86 -4.94 6.46 6.78
CA ASN A 86 -5.63 6.90 7.99
C ASN A 86 -6.97 6.19 8.20
N ILE A 87 -7.77 6.03 7.13
CA ILE A 87 -9.05 5.30 7.18
C ILE A 87 -8.80 3.85 7.55
N ALA A 88 -7.90 3.16 6.85
CA ALA A 88 -7.56 1.77 7.11
C ALA A 88 -7.12 1.54 8.58
N TRP A 89 -6.29 2.45 9.11
CA TRP A 89 -5.86 2.37 10.50
C TRP A 89 -6.99 2.62 11.49
N LYS A 90 -7.89 3.57 11.21
CA LYS A 90 -9.05 3.86 12.06
C LYS A 90 -10.01 2.67 12.12
N GLU A 91 -10.22 2.00 11.00
CA GLU A 91 -11.20 0.90 10.92
C GLU A 91 -10.65 -0.43 11.44
N LEU A 92 -9.39 -0.73 11.13
CA LEU A 92 -8.81 -2.05 11.39
C LEU A 92 -8.00 -2.13 12.70
N LYS A 93 -7.55 -0.99 13.24
CA LYS A 93 -6.95 -0.91 14.58
C LYS A 93 -7.89 -0.15 15.49
N LYS A 94 -8.84 -0.88 16.08
CA LYS A 94 -9.58 -0.41 17.25
C LYS A 94 -8.68 -0.39 18.48
#